data_AF-R6YA74-F1
#
_entry.id   AF-R6YA74-F1
#
_cell.length_a   1.000
_cell.length_b   1.000
_cell.length_c   1.000
_cell.angle_alpha   90.00
_cell.angle_beta   90.00
_cell.angle_gamma   90.00
#
_symmetry.space_group_name_H-M   'P 1'
#
loop_
_entity.id
_entity.type
_entity.pdbx_description
1 polymer ?
#
loop_
_entity_poly.entity_id
_entity_poly.type
_entity_poly.pdbx_seq_one_letter_code
_entity_poly.pdbx_strand_id
1 'polypeptide(L)'
;MKCGPDLSEKSTFSCFVKPQVAKHISSTIQSLTSITDENLTGGMPFMQAVSRFKRWAGDCVIMTWGTSDILTLIENCRYFSGDEHVPFLARYCDLQVFAQDRMGLGRREQVGLSRAAELLGLDVSGMDHHRALDDSRMTLAILRKVYDSRAIAPYIDRCDGEFYRRVTFKTTYICDIHSPLVEKSHLRFPCPKCGEESRRLTRWNLKNKSFRADFRCTRCGHLFGGRLTMKQKYEGLTVNKKTFPLPDIQAPRQATPGPLGNMELTLPQGVGVLRFSAWKGLDVVNHAFTTRVGGVSQNEFAAMNLGFARGDSDENVAQNYRLFCAAAGFDPESLVCGAQDHHINIRRVGAAQRGVGIWREKDMDSIDGLCTNDPGVTLVIYCADCVPLYFVDREHRAIGLAHAGWRGTAAGMAQAMVERMAQEFGSRPEELLVAIGPSIGKGCFEVDEPVAAEFQRLPQWELFVEGPQREKYHVDLWECNRQFLLAAGVRAEHITVGQVCTMCESDLVFSHRKTRGQRGSNCAMLALRP
;
A
#
# COMPACT_ATOMS: atom_id res chain seq x y z
N MET A 1 -15.83 36.92 0.79
CA MET A 1 -15.93 38.26 0.16
C MET A 1 -17.30 38.46 -0.46
N LYS A 2 -17.77 39.71 -0.64
CA LYS A 2 -19.05 40.02 -1.29
C LYS A 2 -18.81 40.78 -2.59
N CYS A 3 -19.40 40.30 -3.68
CA CYS A 3 -19.18 40.84 -5.02
C CYS A 3 -20.48 41.36 -5.65
N GLY A 4 -20.35 42.28 -6.59
CA GLY A 4 -21.44 42.75 -7.45
C GLY A 4 -21.75 41.79 -8.61
N PRO A 5 -22.75 42.11 -9.45
CA PRO A 5 -23.11 41.32 -10.64
C PRO A 5 -21.99 41.19 -11.67
N ASP A 6 -21.05 42.14 -11.68
CA ASP A 6 -19.84 42.17 -12.51
C ASP A 6 -18.63 41.47 -11.86
N LEU A 7 -18.85 40.78 -10.74
CA LEU A 7 -17.80 40.19 -9.90
C LEU A 7 -16.79 41.22 -9.35
N SER A 8 -17.14 42.52 -9.34
CA SER A 8 -16.36 43.54 -8.62
C SER A 8 -16.50 43.33 -7.11
N GLU A 9 -15.39 43.47 -6.39
CA GLU A 9 -15.42 43.38 -4.93
C GLU A 9 -16.18 44.58 -4.34
N LYS A 10 -17.16 44.32 -3.47
CA LYS A 10 -17.96 45.35 -2.80
C LYS A 10 -17.59 45.49 -1.33
N SER A 11 -17.33 44.38 -0.65
CA SER A 11 -16.90 44.38 0.74
C SER A 11 -16.32 43.03 1.17
N THR A 12 -15.61 43.03 2.29
CA THR A 12 -15.09 41.84 2.96
C THR A 12 -15.65 41.73 4.38
N PHE A 13 -15.84 40.50 4.84
CA PHE A 13 -16.14 40.20 6.23
C PHE A 13 -15.12 39.18 6.72
N SER A 14 -14.52 39.46 7.86
CA SER A 14 -13.61 38.55 8.56
C SER A 14 -13.76 38.76 10.06
N CYS A 15 -13.78 37.67 10.81
CA CYS A 15 -13.73 37.71 12.27
C CYS A 15 -13.15 36.41 12.81
N PHE A 16 -12.48 36.48 13.95
CA PHE A 16 -12.12 35.29 14.71
C PHE A 16 -13.33 34.76 15.48
N VAL A 17 -13.48 33.43 15.47
CA VAL A 17 -14.45 32.71 16.30
C VAL A 17 -13.70 32.12 17.47
N LYS A 18 -14.10 32.46 18.69
CA LYS A 18 -13.43 31.93 19.88
C LYS A 18 -13.80 30.45 20.11
N PRO A 19 -12.84 29.59 20.52
CA PRO A 19 -13.14 28.24 20.94
C PRO A 19 -14.13 28.24 22.12
N GLN A 20 -15.12 27.36 22.07
CA GLN A 20 -16.10 27.18 23.15
C GLN A 20 -16.02 25.79 23.80
N VAL A 21 -15.17 24.90 23.26
CA VAL A 21 -15.04 23.50 23.70
C VAL A 21 -13.60 23.18 24.07
N ALA A 22 -12.66 23.36 23.14
CA ALA A 22 -11.23 23.19 23.39
C ALA A 22 -10.61 24.49 23.94
N LYS A 23 -9.63 24.36 24.85
CA LYS A 23 -8.93 25.52 25.44
C LYS A 23 -7.85 26.13 24.55
N HIS A 24 -7.30 25.34 23.62
CA HIS A 24 -6.18 25.70 22.77
C HIS A 24 -6.42 25.23 21.33
N ILE A 25 -5.91 25.98 20.36
CA ILE A 25 -5.84 25.56 18.95
C ILE A 25 -4.85 24.40 18.80
N SER A 26 -5.08 23.50 17.83
CA SER A 26 -4.11 22.43 17.56
C SER A 26 -2.86 23.00 16.89
N SER A 27 -1.69 22.45 17.22
CA SER A 27 -0.41 22.85 16.62
C SER A 27 -0.40 22.70 15.09
N THR A 28 -1.11 21.71 14.55
CA THR A 28 -1.28 21.53 13.10
C THR A 28 -2.05 22.68 12.48
N ILE A 29 -3.18 23.11 13.07
CA ILE A 29 -3.97 24.22 12.53
C ILE A 29 -3.21 25.54 12.67
N GLN A 30 -2.50 25.74 13.79
CA GLN A 30 -1.63 26.90 13.99
C GLN A 30 -0.53 26.98 12.93
N SER A 31 0.13 25.86 12.62
CA SER A 31 1.14 25.78 11.57
C SER A 31 0.59 26.06 10.17
N LEU A 32 -0.64 25.63 9.88
CA LEU A 32 -1.24 25.80 8.55
C LEU A 32 -1.79 27.20 8.33
N THR A 33 -2.41 27.79 9.36
CA THR A 33 -3.18 29.04 9.23
C THR A 33 -2.47 30.26 9.80
N SER A 34 -1.37 30.05 10.55
CA SER A 34 -0.69 31.06 11.36
C SER A 34 -1.58 31.72 12.43
N ILE A 35 -2.74 31.15 12.76
CA ILE A 35 -3.64 31.64 13.81
C ILE A 35 -3.16 31.15 15.17
N THR A 36 -2.99 32.07 16.12
CA THR A 36 -2.59 31.77 17.50
C THR A 36 -3.77 31.83 18.48
N ASP A 37 -3.61 31.24 19.68
CA ASP A 37 -4.60 31.35 20.75
C ASP A 37 -4.88 32.82 21.14
N GLU A 38 -3.88 33.70 21.04
CA GLU A 38 -4.04 35.13 21.28
C GLU A 38 -4.99 35.77 20.26
N ASN A 39 -4.90 35.39 18.98
CA ASN A 39 -5.83 35.87 17.95
C ASN A 39 -7.29 35.46 18.26
N LEU A 40 -7.47 34.30 18.87
CA LEU A 40 -8.78 33.75 19.19
C LEU A 40 -9.39 34.28 20.50
N THR A 41 -8.58 34.81 21.40
CA THR A 41 -9.00 35.31 22.72
C THR A 41 -10.01 36.46 22.61
N GLY A 42 -9.84 37.33 21.61
CA GLY A 42 -10.78 38.41 21.27
C GLY A 42 -11.90 38.01 20.31
N GLY A 43 -11.98 36.72 19.94
CA GLY A 43 -12.97 36.20 19.01
C GLY A 43 -14.39 36.19 19.59
N MET A 44 -15.39 36.15 18.71
CA MET A 44 -16.80 36.06 19.11
C MET A 44 -17.30 34.61 19.15
N PRO A 45 -18.34 34.28 19.94
CA PRO A 45 -18.99 32.98 19.86
C PRO A 45 -19.48 32.68 18.44
N PHE A 46 -19.50 31.39 18.07
CA PHE A 46 -19.84 30.94 16.72
C PHE A 46 -21.19 31.51 16.24
N MET A 47 -22.25 31.39 17.05
CA MET A 47 -23.58 31.88 16.66
C MET A 47 -23.65 33.40 16.52
N GLN A 48 -22.80 34.15 17.23
CA GLN A 48 -22.70 35.60 17.05
C GLN A 48 -22.03 35.93 15.71
N ALA A 49 -20.99 35.19 15.32
CA ALA A 49 -20.36 35.33 14.00
C ALA A 49 -21.35 35.01 12.88
N VAL A 50 -22.11 33.92 13.00
CA VAL A 50 -23.18 33.53 12.06
C VAL A 50 -24.22 34.64 11.90
N SER A 51 -24.69 35.23 13.01
CA SER A 51 -25.67 36.32 12.97
C SER A 51 -25.12 37.60 12.31
N ARG A 52 -23.86 37.95 12.59
CA ARG A 52 -23.19 39.08 11.92
C ARG A 52 -22.98 38.82 10.43
N PHE A 53 -22.53 37.62 10.08
CA PHE A 53 -22.33 37.22 8.70
C PHE A 53 -23.65 37.23 7.93
N LYS A 54 -24.74 36.71 8.52
CA LYS A 54 -26.08 36.76 7.92
C LYS A 54 -26.50 38.17 7.53
N ARG A 55 -26.37 39.12 8.45
CA ARG A 55 -26.69 40.55 8.19
C ARG A 55 -25.82 41.13 7.08
N TRP A 56 -24.54 40.77 7.05
CA TRP A 56 -23.60 41.26 6.03
C TRP A 56 -23.84 40.61 4.65
N ALA A 57 -24.12 39.30 4.60
CA ALA A 57 -24.36 38.55 3.39
C ALA A 57 -25.68 39.00 2.73
N GLY A 58 -26.76 39.16 3.51
CA GLY A 58 -28.10 39.41 2.97
C GLY A 58 -28.55 38.25 2.08
N ASP A 59 -29.17 38.56 0.94
CA ASP A 59 -29.71 37.56 0.01
C ASP A 59 -28.69 37.05 -1.01
N CYS A 60 -27.39 37.20 -0.76
CA CYS A 60 -26.37 36.73 -1.69
C CYS A 60 -26.40 35.21 -1.89
N VAL A 61 -25.92 34.77 -3.06
CA VAL A 61 -25.58 33.36 -3.29
C VAL A 61 -24.24 33.10 -2.58
N ILE A 62 -24.21 32.12 -1.69
CA ILE A 62 -22.99 31.69 -1.02
C ILE A 62 -22.23 30.75 -1.96
N MET A 63 -20.94 30.98 -2.13
CA MET A 63 -20.08 30.18 -3.01
C MET A 63 -18.85 29.74 -2.24
N THR A 64 -18.52 28.46 -2.32
CA THR A 64 -17.30 27.87 -1.71
C THR A 64 -16.60 26.97 -2.72
N TRP A 65 -15.33 26.68 -2.48
CA TRP A 65 -14.57 25.73 -3.30
C TRP A 65 -14.75 24.31 -2.73
N GLY A 66 -15.80 23.61 -3.16
CA GLY A 66 -16.23 22.34 -2.59
C GLY A 66 -17.18 22.50 -1.40
N THR A 67 -17.75 21.40 -0.93
CA THR A 67 -18.80 21.39 0.11
C THR A 67 -18.29 21.36 1.56
N SER A 68 -16.97 21.24 1.76
CA SER A 68 -16.37 21.05 3.09
C SER A 68 -16.73 22.16 4.08
N ASP A 69 -16.64 23.43 3.67
CA ASP A 69 -16.97 24.58 4.52
C ASP A 69 -18.44 24.57 4.96
N ILE A 70 -19.33 24.21 4.03
CA ILE A 70 -20.77 24.10 4.31
C ILE A 70 -21.03 22.98 5.31
N LEU A 71 -20.40 21.82 5.14
CA LEU A 71 -20.51 20.71 6.08
C LEU A 71 -20.03 21.10 7.48
N THR A 72 -18.90 21.79 7.58
CA THR A 72 -18.39 22.31 8.85
C THR A 72 -19.36 23.33 9.47
N LEU A 73 -19.95 24.23 8.68
CA LEU A 73 -20.95 25.17 9.18
C LEU A 73 -22.21 24.47 9.69
N ILE A 74 -22.69 23.45 8.98
CA ILE A 74 -23.84 22.63 9.37
C ILE A 74 -23.57 21.92 10.69
N GLU A 75 -22.42 21.28 10.84
CA GLU A 75 -22.04 20.57 12.07
C GLU A 75 -21.94 21.54 13.26
N ASN A 76 -21.36 22.72 13.07
CA ASN A 76 -21.28 23.72 14.12
C ASN A 76 -22.65 24.31 14.48
N CYS A 77 -23.53 24.59 13.52
CA CYS A 77 -24.90 25.01 13.82
C CYS A 77 -25.64 23.93 14.61
N ARG A 78 -25.56 22.67 14.18
CA ARG A 78 -26.17 21.54 14.90
C ARG A 78 -25.65 21.46 16.33
N TYR A 79 -24.35 21.65 16.54
CA TYR A 79 -23.75 21.60 17.87
C TYR A 79 -24.17 22.78 18.77
N PHE A 80 -24.10 24.02 18.27
CA PHE A 80 -24.31 25.22 19.08
C PHE A 80 -25.76 25.70 19.18
N SER A 81 -26.63 25.34 18.24
CA SER A 81 -28.06 25.72 18.26
C SER A 81 -29.02 24.54 18.21
N GLY A 82 -28.53 23.29 18.06
CA GLY A 82 -29.40 22.11 17.90
C GLY A 82 -30.06 22.01 16.52
N ASP A 83 -29.72 22.92 15.60
CA ASP A 83 -30.32 23.02 14.27
C ASP A 83 -29.24 22.90 13.20
N GLU A 84 -29.45 22.00 12.25
CA GLU A 84 -28.53 21.79 11.12
C GLU A 84 -28.64 22.86 10.02
N HIS A 85 -29.68 23.70 10.08
CA HIS A 85 -29.85 24.80 9.12
C HIS A 85 -28.88 25.93 9.40
N VAL A 86 -28.13 26.31 8.38
CA VAL A 86 -27.19 27.45 8.42
C VAL A 86 -27.99 28.73 8.13
N PRO A 87 -28.13 29.67 9.09
CA PRO A 87 -29.14 30.75 9.02
C PRO A 87 -29.08 31.71 7.83
N PHE A 88 -27.94 31.80 7.13
CA PHE A 88 -27.72 32.67 5.97
C PHE A 88 -27.64 31.92 4.64
N LEU A 89 -27.69 30.59 4.67
CA LEU A 89 -27.49 29.75 3.50
C LEU A 89 -28.84 29.51 2.82
N ALA A 90 -29.31 30.47 2.03
CA ALA A 90 -30.55 30.33 1.26
C ALA A 90 -30.29 29.81 -0.17
N ARG A 91 -29.18 30.24 -0.76
CA ARG A 91 -28.71 29.83 -2.09
C ARG A 91 -27.23 29.53 -2.04
N TYR A 92 -26.84 28.43 -2.66
CA TYR A 92 -25.47 27.94 -2.61
C TYR A 92 -24.97 27.49 -3.98
N CYS A 93 -23.69 27.71 -4.26
CA CYS A 93 -23.02 27.17 -5.42
C CYS A 93 -21.69 26.54 -5.00
N ASP A 94 -21.54 25.24 -5.29
CA ASP A 94 -20.23 24.59 -5.24
C ASP A 94 -19.41 25.03 -6.46
N LEU A 95 -18.53 26.00 -6.25
CA LEU A 95 -17.76 26.60 -7.33
C LEU A 95 -16.70 25.66 -7.90
N GLN A 96 -16.25 24.66 -7.12
CA GLN A 96 -15.30 23.67 -7.62
C GLN A 96 -15.93 22.86 -8.75
N VAL A 97 -17.16 22.38 -8.57
CA VAL A 97 -17.87 21.60 -9.58
C VAL A 97 -18.13 22.44 -10.83
N PHE A 98 -18.59 23.68 -10.66
CA PHE A 98 -18.81 24.61 -11.78
C PHE A 98 -17.51 24.88 -12.55
N ALA A 99 -16.43 25.24 -11.86
CA ALA A 99 -15.15 25.56 -12.49
C ALA A 99 -14.57 24.37 -13.25
N GLN A 100 -14.61 23.16 -12.67
CA GLN A 100 -14.14 21.95 -13.34
C GLN A 100 -14.90 21.66 -14.64
N ASP A 101 -16.23 21.74 -14.61
CA ASP A 101 -17.05 21.52 -15.81
C ASP A 101 -16.72 22.58 -16.88
N ARG A 102 -16.50 23.84 -16.49
CA ARG A 102 -16.08 24.93 -17.41
C ARG A 102 -14.68 24.73 -17.98
N MET A 103 -13.79 24.08 -17.23
CA MET A 103 -12.43 23.76 -17.64
C MET A 103 -12.34 22.45 -18.44
N GLY A 104 -13.46 21.74 -18.66
CA GLY A 104 -13.48 20.44 -19.33
C GLY A 104 -12.84 19.32 -18.50
N LEU A 105 -12.71 19.53 -17.20
CA LEU A 105 -12.14 18.56 -16.26
C LEU A 105 -13.26 17.61 -15.85
N GLY A 106 -13.18 16.35 -16.26
CA GLY A 106 -14.18 15.35 -15.92
C GLY A 106 -14.34 15.16 -14.41
N ARG A 107 -15.49 14.65 -13.96
CA ARG A 107 -15.82 14.50 -12.52
C ARG A 107 -15.14 13.32 -11.80
N ARG A 108 -14.10 12.72 -12.39
CA ARG A 108 -13.43 11.54 -11.81
C ARG A 108 -12.54 11.90 -10.62
N GLU A 109 -11.94 13.09 -10.65
CA GLU A 109 -11.06 13.60 -9.60
C GLU A 109 -11.44 15.03 -9.24
N GLN A 110 -11.31 15.39 -7.97
CA GLN A 110 -11.51 16.75 -7.49
C GLN A 110 -10.22 17.54 -7.62
N VAL A 111 -10.31 18.72 -8.23
CA VAL A 111 -9.21 19.66 -8.41
C VAL A 111 -9.21 20.65 -7.25
N GLY A 112 -8.15 20.59 -6.44
CA GLY A 112 -7.94 21.54 -5.35
C GLY A 112 -7.81 22.97 -5.86
N LEU A 113 -8.08 23.94 -4.97
CA LEU A 113 -8.12 25.37 -5.30
C LEU A 113 -6.82 25.85 -5.95
N SER A 114 -5.66 25.53 -5.37
CA SER A 114 -4.35 25.92 -5.90
C SER A 114 -4.07 25.32 -7.28
N ARG A 115 -4.44 24.06 -7.50
CA ARG A 115 -4.26 23.39 -8.80
C ARG A 115 -5.15 24.01 -9.87
N ALA A 116 -6.37 24.39 -9.53
CA ALA A 116 -7.25 25.09 -10.47
C ALA A 116 -6.71 26.49 -10.82
N ALA A 117 -6.14 27.22 -9.86
CA ALA A 117 -5.49 28.49 -10.11
C ALA A 117 -4.28 28.35 -11.07
N GLU A 118 -3.44 27.34 -10.84
CA GLU A 118 -2.29 27.02 -11.69
C GLU A 118 -2.72 26.68 -13.13
N LEU A 119 -3.73 25.81 -13.29
CA LEU A 119 -4.25 25.44 -14.62
C LEU A 119 -4.81 26.62 -15.41
N LEU A 120 -5.24 27.68 -14.73
CA LEU A 120 -5.75 28.92 -15.33
C LEU A 120 -4.67 30.00 -15.50
N GLY A 121 -3.41 29.69 -15.17
CA GLY A 121 -2.29 30.63 -15.26
C GLY A 121 -2.45 31.84 -14.33
N LEU A 122 -3.07 31.66 -13.16
CA LEU A 122 -3.19 32.72 -12.17
C LEU A 122 -1.91 32.81 -11.32
N ASP A 123 -1.37 34.01 -11.20
CA ASP A 123 -0.28 34.29 -10.27
C ASP A 123 -0.83 34.28 -8.83
N VAL A 124 -0.35 33.31 -8.04
CA VAL A 124 -0.73 33.11 -6.64
C VAL A 124 0.40 33.51 -5.68
N SER A 125 1.49 34.11 -6.20
CA SER A 125 2.59 34.56 -5.36
C SER A 125 2.13 35.68 -4.41
N GLY A 126 2.25 35.44 -3.11
CA GLY A 126 1.87 36.40 -2.06
C GLY A 126 0.50 36.19 -1.39
N MET A 127 -0.23 35.12 -1.70
CA MET A 127 -1.40 34.71 -0.90
C MET A 127 -1.00 33.65 0.14
N ASP A 128 -1.24 33.92 1.42
CA ASP A 128 -1.09 32.92 2.48
C ASP A 128 -2.15 31.82 2.27
N HIS A 129 -1.73 30.65 1.79
CA HIS A 129 -2.61 29.48 1.72
C HIS A 129 -3.17 29.15 3.11
N HIS A 130 -4.46 28.80 3.17
CA HIS A 130 -5.21 28.45 4.38
C HIS A 130 -5.68 29.62 5.27
N ARG A 131 -5.64 30.86 4.76
CA ARG A 131 -6.47 31.93 5.31
C ARG A 131 -7.78 32.03 4.54
N ALA A 132 -8.91 31.93 5.24
CA ALA A 132 -10.24 31.93 4.64
C ALA A 132 -10.54 33.12 3.70
N LEU A 133 -9.98 34.31 3.99
CA LEU A 133 -10.14 35.48 3.14
C LEU A 133 -9.32 35.38 1.84
N ASP A 134 -8.11 34.83 1.91
CA ASP A 134 -7.23 34.68 0.75
C ASP A 134 -7.72 33.53 -0.14
N ASP A 135 -8.20 32.43 0.46
CA ASP A 135 -8.90 31.36 -0.28
C ASP A 135 -10.15 31.91 -1.00
N SER A 136 -10.89 32.83 -0.37
CA SER A 136 -12.01 33.53 -1.02
C SER A 136 -11.56 34.42 -2.19
N ARG A 137 -10.40 35.09 -2.08
CA ARG A 137 -9.82 35.92 -3.17
C ARG A 137 -9.40 35.07 -4.35
N MET A 138 -8.73 33.96 -4.09
CA MET A 138 -8.32 32.98 -5.11
C MET A 138 -9.54 32.37 -5.81
N THR A 139 -10.56 31.98 -5.03
CA THR A 139 -11.84 31.50 -5.54
C THR A 139 -12.49 32.53 -6.48
N LEU A 140 -12.49 33.82 -6.11
CA LEU A 140 -13.00 34.89 -6.98
C LEU A 140 -12.15 35.07 -8.25
N ALA A 141 -10.83 34.98 -8.16
CA ALA A 141 -9.93 35.11 -9.30
C ALA A 141 -10.19 33.99 -10.33
N ILE A 142 -10.38 32.75 -9.85
CA ILE A 142 -10.79 31.62 -10.68
C ILE A 142 -12.17 31.88 -11.28
N LEU A 143 -13.14 32.30 -10.47
CA LEU A 143 -14.49 32.61 -10.95
C LEU A 143 -14.45 33.59 -12.12
N ARG A 144 -13.73 34.71 -11.99
CA ARG A 144 -13.61 35.72 -13.05
C ARG A 144 -13.08 35.16 -14.38
N LYS A 145 -12.28 34.10 -14.36
CA LYS A 145 -11.77 33.44 -15.57
C LYS A 145 -12.80 32.53 -16.23
N VAL A 146 -13.62 31.84 -15.44
CA VAL A 146 -14.55 30.80 -15.93
C VAL A 146 -16.02 31.24 -15.94
N TYR A 147 -16.33 32.42 -15.42
CA TYR A 147 -17.68 32.91 -15.19
C TYR A 147 -18.45 33.11 -16.48
N ASP A 148 -19.66 32.56 -16.49
CA ASP A 148 -20.70 32.83 -17.47
C ASP A 148 -22.02 32.88 -16.70
N SER A 149 -22.74 34.00 -16.83
CA SER A 149 -23.95 34.27 -16.03
C SER A 149 -25.12 33.35 -16.36
N ARG A 150 -25.17 32.79 -17.57
CA ARG A 150 -26.19 31.80 -17.96
C ARG A 150 -25.77 30.39 -17.55
N ALA A 151 -24.48 30.08 -17.65
CA ALA A 151 -23.96 28.76 -17.34
C ALA A 151 -23.93 28.44 -15.83
N ILE A 152 -23.84 29.45 -14.97
CA ILE A 152 -23.76 29.23 -13.52
C ILE A 152 -25.13 28.93 -12.88
N ALA A 153 -26.23 29.36 -13.50
CA ALA A 153 -27.57 29.24 -12.92
C ALA A 153 -27.98 27.81 -12.51
N PRO A 154 -27.68 26.74 -13.30
CA PRO A 154 -27.95 25.35 -12.91
C PRO A 154 -27.13 24.84 -11.72
N TYR A 155 -26.05 25.54 -11.35
CA TYR A 155 -25.17 25.17 -10.24
C TYR A 155 -25.53 25.90 -8.95
N ILE A 156 -26.59 26.73 -8.96
CA ILE A 156 -27.08 27.44 -7.78
C ILE A 156 -28.24 26.65 -7.19
N ASP A 157 -27.96 25.97 -6.09
CA ASP A 157 -28.94 25.24 -5.29
C ASP A 157 -29.79 26.19 -4.46
N ARG A 158 -31.07 25.82 -4.29
CA ARG A 158 -31.89 26.30 -3.18
C ARG A 158 -31.59 25.44 -1.96
N CYS A 159 -31.23 26.07 -0.85
CA CYS A 159 -30.81 25.37 0.36
C CYS A 159 -32.00 25.02 1.25
N ASP A 160 -32.88 24.16 0.73
CA ASP A 160 -34.03 23.62 1.47
C ASP A 160 -33.68 22.27 2.15
N GLY A 161 -34.68 21.61 2.72
CA GLY A 161 -34.47 20.31 3.38
C GLY A 161 -33.91 19.23 2.45
N GLU A 162 -34.14 19.30 1.14
CA GLU A 162 -33.56 18.36 0.17
C GLU A 162 -32.05 18.60 0.01
N PHE A 163 -31.64 19.87 -0.07
CA PHE A 163 -30.23 20.25 -0.06
C PHE A 163 -29.50 19.75 1.19
N TYR A 164 -30.06 19.96 2.39
CA TYR A 164 -29.43 19.50 3.64
C TYR A 164 -29.34 17.98 3.69
N ARG A 165 -30.39 17.25 3.29
CA ARG A 165 -30.35 15.78 3.18
C ARG A 165 -29.28 15.30 2.20
N ARG A 166 -29.14 15.97 1.05
CA ARG A 166 -28.16 15.62 0.03
C ARG A 166 -26.73 15.84 0.51
N VAL A 167 -26.43 17.05 0.99
CA VAL A 167 -25.06 17.42 1.33
C VAL A 167 -24.56 16.67 2.57
N THR A 168 -25.42 16.42 3.56
CA THR A 168 -25.05 15.71 4.79
C THR A 168 -25.05 14.19 4.66
N PHE A 169 -25.47 13.64 3.52
CA PHE A 169 -25.54 12.21 3.30
C PHE A 169 -24.15 11.56 3.35
N LYS A 170 -23.92 10.71 4.35
CA LYS A 170 -22.68 9.95 4.46
C LYS A 170 -22.75 8.70 3.59
N THR A 171 -21.85 8.60 2.61
CA THR A 171 -21.72 7.38 1.79
C THR A 171 -21.35 6.19 2.67
N THR A 172 -22.18 5.16 2.68
CA THR A 172 -21.95 3.92 3.46
C THR A 172 -21.67 2.74 2.52
N TYR A 173 -20.96 1.74 3.04
CA TYR A 173 -20.72 0.49 2.31
C TYR A 173 -21.81 -0.51 2.68
N ILE A 174 -22.41 -1.16 1.67
CA ILE A 174 -23.31 -2.28 1.92
C ILE A 174 -22.46 -3.52 2.18
N CYS A 175 -22.37 -3.89 3.46
CA CYS A 175 -21.60 -5.04 3.96
C CYS A 175 -22.48 -6.26 4.32
N ASP A 176 -23.80 -6.14 4.18
CA ASP A 176 -24.73 -7.27 4.23
C ASP A 176 -25.23 -7.60 2.82
N ILE A 177 -24.97 -8.82 2.37
CA ILE A 177 -25.36 -9.29 1.03
C ILE A 177 -26.87 -9.53 0.90
N HIS A 178 -27.56 -9.64 2.03
CA HIS A 178 -29.02 -9.80 2.12
C HIS A 178 -29.75 -8.48 2.33
N SER A 179 -29.04 -7.34 2.32
CA SER A 179 -29.64 -6.02 2.40
C SER A 179 -30.74 -5.87 1.33
N PRO A 180 -31.88 -5.23 1.66
CA PRO A 180 -32.97 -5.01 0.72
C PRO A 180 -32.56 -4.12 -0.47
N LEU A 181 -31.44 -3.40 -0.36
CA LEU A 181 -30.85 -2.61 -1.44
C LEU A 181 -30.14 -3.49 -2.49
N VAL A 182 -29.90 -4.77 -2.20
CA VAL A 182 -29.14 -5.68 -3.07
C VAL A 182 -30.09 -6.45 -3.98
N GLU A 183 -30.09 -6.08 -5.26
CA GLU A 183 -30.82 -6.82 -6.29
C GLU A 183 -30.05 -8.03 -6.81
N LYS A 184 -30.77 -9.02 -7.36
CA LYS A 184 -30.16 -10.21 -8.00
C LYS A 184 -29.22 -9.83 -9.15
N SER A 185 -29.51 -8.75 -9.88
CA SER A 185 -28.69 -8.18 -10.96
C SER A 185 -27.29 -7.77 -10.46
N HIS A 186 -27.19 -7.23 -9.23
CA HIS A 186 -25.93 -6.83 -8.59
C HIS A 186 -25.02 -8.03 -8.31
N LEU A 187 -25.58 -9.23 -8.18
CA LEU A 187 -24.82 -10.43 -7.83
C LEU A 187 -24.32 -11.23 -9.04
N ARG A 188 -24.73 -10.86 -10.26
CA ARG A 188 -24.30 -11.54 -11.49
C ARG A 188 -22.90 -11.12 -11.91
N PHE A 189 -22.09 -12.10 -12.31
CA PHE A 189 -20.76 -11.88 -12.88
C PHE A 189 -20.69 -12.56 -14.25
N PRO A 190 -20.58 -11.79 -15.35
CA PRO A 190 -20.33 -12.37 -16.66
C PRO A 190 -18.90 -12.92 -16.74
N CYS A 191 -18.71 -13.92 -17.60
CA CYS A 191 -17.43 -14.56 -17.82
C CYS A 191 -16.44 -13.55 -18.43
N PRO A 192 -15.25 -13.35 -17.84
CA PRO A 192 -14.25 -12.43 -18.39
C PRO A 192 -13.67 -12.91 -19.73
N LYS A 193 -13.81 -14.20 -20.05
CA LYS A 193 -13.29 -14.80 -21.29
C LYS A 193 -14.26 -14.71 -22.47
N CYS A 194 -15.56 -14.92 -22.24
CA CYS A 194 -16.55 -15.02 -23.32
C CYS A 194 -17.82 -14.18 -23.12
N GLY A 195 -17.92 -13.39 -22.03
CA GLY A 195 -19.06 -12.51 -21.74
C GLY A 195 -20.31 -13.20 -21.20
N GLU A 196 -20.43 -14.51 -21.31
CA GLU A 196 -21.62 -15.29 -20.93
C GLU A 196 -21.88 -15.38 -19.42
N GLU A 197 -23.08 -15.83 -19.04
CA GLU A 197 -23.42 -16.08 -17.65
C GLU A 197 -22.47 -17.08 -16.96
N SER A 198 -22.33 -16.89 -15.65
CA SER A 198 -21.47 -17.73 -14.81
C SER A 198 -22.20 -18.13 -13.54
N ARG A 199 -21.99 -19.39 -13.13
CA ARG A 199 -22.53 -19.94 -11.89
C ARG A 199 -21.55 -19.69 -10.74
N ARG A 200 -22.04 -19.15 -9.63
CA ARG A 200 -21.27 -19.02 -8.38
C ARG A 200 -21.02 -20.41 -7.76
N LEU A 201 -19.78 -20.70 -7.41
CA LEU A 201 -19.32 -21.96 -6.83
C LEU A 201 -19.23 -21.91 -5.30
N THR A 202 -18.80 -20.77 -4.76
CA THR A 202 -18.60 -20.59 -3.31
C THR A 202 -19.63 -19.64 -2.70
N ARG A 203 -19.72 -19.63 -1.36
CA ARG A 203 -20.52 -18.62 -0.65
C ARG A 203 -19.84 -17.24 -0.78
N TRP A 204 -20.63 -16.18 -0.66
CA TRP A 204 -20.06 -14.84 -0.56
C TRP A 204 -19.23 -14.71 0.73
N ASN A 205 -17.99 -14.27 0.60
CA ASN A 205 -17.11 -13.94 1.71
C ASN A 205 -16.88 -12.42 1.76
N LEU A 206 -17.18 -11.79 2.88
CA LEU A 206 -16.94 -10.35 3.09
C LEU A 206 -15.50 -10.13 3.59
N LYS A 207 -14.71 -9.37 2.83
CA LYS A 207 -13.34 -8.97 3.21
C LYS A 207 -13.08 -7.53 2.78
N ASN A 208 -12.63 -6.69 3.71
CA ASN A 208 -12.32 -5.27 3.46
C ASN A 208 -13.45 -4.50 2.78
N LYS A 209 -14.69 -4.63 3.28
CA LYS A 209 -15.91 -3.97 2.74
C LYS A 209 -16.26 -4.38 1.28
N SER A 210 -15.76 -5.52 0.83
CA SER A 210 -16.08 -6.11 -0.47
C SER A 210 -16.46 -7.59 -0.32
N PHE A 211 -17.44 -8.05 -1.09
CA PHE A 211 -17.78 -9.46 -1.19
C PHE A 211 -16.94 -10.15 -2.25
N ARG A 212 -16.56 -11.41 -2.01
CA ARG A 212 -15.83 -12.26 -2.94
C ARG A 212 -16.49 -13.63 -3.07
N ALA A 213 -16.46 -14.19 -4.27
CA ALA A 213 -16.88 -15.56 -4.54
C ALA A 213 -16.23 -16.06 -5.83
N ASP A 214 -16.20 -17.37 -6.00
CA ASP A 214 -15.67 -18.02 -7.19
C ASP A 214 -16.81 -18.39 -8.13
N PHE A 215 -16.54 -18.36 -9.43
CA PHE A 215 -17.50 -18.54 -10.50
C PHE A 215 -16.96 -19.49 -11.56
N ARG A 216 -17.87 -20.22 -12.20
CA ARG A 216 -17.61 -21.02 -13.41
C ARG A 216 -18.53 -20.54 -14.51
N CYS A 217 -17.97 -20.18 -15.66
CA CYS A 217 -18.77 -19.88 -16.84
C CYS A 217 -19.59 -21.11 -17.26
N THR A 218 -20.88 -20.93 -17.52
CA THR A 218 -21.78 -22.03 -17.92
C THR A 218 -21.54 -22.50 -19.35
N ARG A 219 -20.97 -21.65 -20.22
CA ARG A 219 -20.64 -21.98 -21.61
C ARG A 219 -19.25 -22.57 -21.78
N CYS A 220 -18.20 -21.84 -21.40
CA CYS A 220 -16.81 -22.23 -21.68
C CYS A 220 -16.10 -22.89 -20.50
N GLY A 221 -16.77 -23.06 -19.35
CA GLY A 221 -16.18 -23.67 -18.16
C GLY A 221 -15.10 -22.86 -17.45
N HIS A 222 -14.77 -21.66 -17.94
CA HIS A 222 -13.71 -20.82 -17.37
C HIS A 222 -13.99 -20.48 -15.90
N LEU A 223 -12.98 -20.71 -15.07
CA LEU A 223 -13.00 -20.46 -13.62
C LEU A 223 -12.38 -19.10 -13.29
N PHE A 224 -13.08 -18.32 -12.48
CA PHE A 224 -12.61 -17.00 -12.07
C PHE A 224 -13.23 -16.57 -10.74
N GLY A 225 -12.56 -15.69 -10.02
CA GLY A 225 -13.09 -15.02 -8.83
C GLY A 225 -13.77 -13.70 -9.19
N GLY A 226 -14.85 -13.37 -8.48
CA GLY A 226 -15.56 -12.11 -8.57
C GLY A 226 -15.44 -11.33 -7.26
N ARG A 227 -15.19 -10.03 -7.37
CA ARG A 227 -15.23 -9.07 -6.25
C ARG A 227 -16.30 -8.03 -6.49
N LEU A 228 -17.17 -7.86 -5.49
CA LEU A 228 -18.31 -6.94 -5.50
C LEU A 228 -18.14 -5.92 -4.38
N THR A 229 -18.17 -4.63 -4.70
CA THR A 229 -18.22 -3.54 -3.72
C THR A 229 -19.46 -2.70 -3.99
N MET A 230 -20.23 -2.44 -2.95
CA MET A 230 -21.50 -1.71 -3.04
C MET A 230 -21.45 -0.52 -2.09
N LYS A 231 -21.73 0.68 -2.61
CA LYS A 231 -21.76 1.93 -1.83
C LYS A 231 -23.13 2.57 -1.96
N GLN A 232 -23.79 2.82 -0.85
CA GLN A 232 -24.99 3.63 -0.82
C GLN A 232 -24.57 5.10 -0.84
N LYS A 233 -24.97 5.80 -1.90
CA LYS A 233 -24.85 7.26 -2.04
C LYS A 233 -26.24 7.87 -1.93
N TYR A 234 -26.30 9.20 -1.86
CA TYR A 234 -27.57 9.92 -1.83
C TYR A 234 -28.43 9.61 -3.07
N GLU A 235 -27.82 9.58 -4.25
CA GLU A 235 -28.48 9.30 -5.54
C GLU A 235 -28.86 7.81 -5.72
N GLY A 236 -28.44 6.94 -4.80
CA GLY A 236 -28.73 5.50 -4.84
C GLY A 236 -27.49 4.62 -4.68
N LEU A 237 -27.64 3.35 -5.04
CA LEU A 237 -26.61 2.34 -4.87
C LEU A 237 -25.61 2.34 -6.03
N THR A 238 -24.34 2.54 -5.73
CA THR A 238 -23.23 2.30 -6.67
C THR A 238 -22.71 0.88 -6.52
N VAL A 239 -22.62 0.12 -7.62
CA VAL A 239 -22.14 -1.27 -7.64
C VAL A 239 -20.87 -1.36 -8.49
N ASN A 240 -19.76 -1.79 -7.88
CA ASN A 240 -18.49 -1.99 -8.56
C ASN A 240 -18.12 -3.48 -8.56
N LYS A 241 -17.89 -4.03 -9.75
CA LYS A 241 -17.53 -5.44 -9.97
C LYS A 241 -16.14 -5.53 -10.60
N LYS A 242 -15.31 -6.43 -10.07
CA LYS A 242 -14.02 -6.79 -10.68
C LYS A 242 -13.87 -8.30 -10.71
N THR A 243 -13.44 -8.86 -11.84
CA THR A 243 -13.08 -10.27 -11.98
C THR A 243 -11.58 -10.45 -11.79
N PHE A 244 -11.16 -11.65 -11.40
CA PHE A 244 -9.76 -12.02 -11.27
C PHE A 244 -9.60 -13.53 -11.47
N PRO A 245 -8.46 -14.03 -11.97
CA PRO A 245 -8.18 -15.46 -12.04
C PRO A 245 -8.30 -16.14 -10.67
N LEU A 246 -8.63 -17.43 -10.63
CA LEU A 246 -8.47 -18.22 -9.40
C LEU A 246 -6.99 -18.51 -9.11
N PRO A 247 -6.63 -18.84 -7.86
CA PRO A 247 -5.33 -19.43 -7.54
C PRO A 247 -5.00 -20.63 -8.41
N ASP A 248 -3.76 -20.70 -8.90
CA ASP A 248 -3.21 -21.89 -9.56
C ASP A 248 -2.34 -22.64 -8.54
N ILE A 249 -2.94 -23.58 -7.83
CA ILE A 249 -2.27 -24.40 -6.80
C ILE A 249 -1.91 -25.74 -7.43
N GLN A 250 -0.67 -25.85 -7.87
CA GLN A 250 -0.13 -27.08 -8.46
C GLN A 250 0.51 -27.94 -7.38
N ALA A 251 0.47 -29.26 -7.53
CA ALA A 251 1.28 -30.13 -6.69
C ALA A 251 2.79 -29.85 -6.92
N PRO A 252 3.66 -30.07 -5.93
CA PRO A 252 5.10 -29.98 -6.14
C PRO A 252 5.54 -30.91 -7.28
N ARG A 253 6.38 -30.43 -8.19
CA ARG A 253 6.92 -31.27 -9.26
C ARG A 253 7.81 -32.37 -8.70
N GLN A 254 7.94 -33.47 -9.46
CA GLN A 254 9.02 -34.42 -9.22
C GLN A 254 10.35 -33.75 -9.62
N ALA A 255 11.13 -33.34 -8.62
CA ALA A 255 12.37 -32.61 -8.85
C ALA A 255 13.49 -33.53 -9.34
N THR A 256 14.34 -33.00 -10.23
CA THR A 256 15.62 -33.61 -10.62
C THR A 256 16.74 -32.66 -10.16
N PRO A 257 17.81 -33.17 -9.51
CA PRO A 257 18.96 -32.33 -9.16
C PRO A 257 19.59 -31.71 -10.40
N GLY A 258 20.12 -30.50 -10.27
CA GLY A 258 20.75 -29.79 -11.39
C GLY A 258 20.72 -28.27 -11.26
N PRO A 259 21.23 -27.56 -12.28
CA PRO A 259 21.22 -26.10 -12.29
C PRO A 259 19.80 -25.55 -12.44
N LEU A 260 19.53 -24.45 -11.75
CA LEU A 260 18.30 -23.66 -11.88
C LEU A 260 18.65 -22.18 -11.72
N GLY A 261 18.57 -21.42 -12.81
CA GLY A 261 19.15 -20.07 -12.85
C GLY A 261 20.66 -20.14 -12.53
N ASN A 262 21.11 -19.28 -11.61
CA ASN A 262 22.48 -19.29 -11.07
C ASN A 262 22.58 -20.03 -9.73
N MET A 263 21.68 -20.99 -9.51
CA MET A 263 21.64 -21.84 -8.32
C MET A 263 21.73 -23.32 -8.70
N GLU A 264 22.05 -24.15 -7.72
CA GLU A 264 22.09 -25.60 -7.83
C GLU A 264 21.00 -26.20 -6.92
N LEU A 265 20.11 -27.01 -7.51
CA LEU A 265 19.12 -27.81 -6.79
C LEU A 265 19.73 -29.16 -6.45
N THR A 266 19.68 -29.52 -5.17
CA THR A 266 20.07 -30.83 -4.65
C THR A 266 18.90 -31.50 -3.93
N LEU A 267 18.94 -32.83 -3.81
CA LEU A 267 17.91 -33.63 -3.13
C LEU A 267 18.46 -34.48 -1.97
N PRO A 268 19.20 -33.92 -1.00
CA PRO A 268 19.62 -34.65 0.18
C PRO A 268 18.40 -35.21 0.92
N GLN A 269 18.39 -36.53 1.16
CA GLN A 269 17.28 -37.27 1.77
C GLN A 269 15.90 -37.00 1.11
N GLY A 270 15.88 -36.69 -0.20
CA GLY A 270 14.65 -36.39 -0.94
C GLY A 270 14.08 -34.99 -0.71
N VAL A 271 14.78 -34.13 0.03
CA VAL A 271 14.37 -32.73 0.28
C VAL A 271 15.07 -31.81 -0.71
N GLY A 272 14.30 -30.94 -1.39
CA GLY A 272 14.87 -29.98 -2.34
C GLY A 272 15.52 -28.78 -1.66
N VAL A 273 16.82 -28.62 -1.88
CA VAL A 273 17.64 -27.53 -1.32
C VAL A 273 18.31 -26.76 -2.47
N LEU A 274 18.07 -25.44 -2.54
CA LEU A 274 18.71 -24.55 -3.50
C LEU A 274 19.88 -23.80 -2.86
N ARG A 275 21.02 -23.74 -3.58
CA ARG A 275 22.23 -23.00 -3.15
C ARG A 275 22.81 -22.21 -4.32
N PHE A 276 23.37 -21.02 -4.06
CA PHE A 276 24.05 -20.25 -5.10
C PHE A 276 25.27 -21.00 -5.62
N SER A 277 25.36 -21.18 -6.94
CA SER A 277 26.49 -21.88 -7.57
C SER A 277 27.81 -21.13 -7.35
N ALA A 278 27.77 -19.79 -7.32
CA ALA A 278 28.94 -18.95 -7.07
C ALA A 278 29.52 -19.11 -5.64
N TRP A 279 28.75 -19.64 -4.70
CA TRP A 279 29.19 -19.87 -3.31
C TRP A 279 29.54 -21.33 -3.04
N LYS A 280 29.68 -22.14 -4.09
CA LYS A 280 30.19 -23.51 -3.97
C LYS A 280 31.64 -23.47 -3.46
N GLY A 281 31.90 -24.13 -2.34
CA GLY A 281 33.21 -24.11 -1.67
C GLY A 281 33.44 -22.89 -0.76
N LEU A 282 32.42 -22.06 -0.52
CA LEU A 282 32.52 -21.00 0.49
C LEU A 282 32.38 -21.60 1.90
N ASP A 283 33.48 -22.11 2.45
CA ASP A 283 33.47 -22.91 3.69
C ASP A 283 33.19 -22.14 4.98
N VAL A 284 33.14 -20.80 4.93
CA VAL A 284 32.83 -19.97 6.11
C VAL A 284 31.34 -19.98 6.47
N VAL A 285 30.45 -20.35 5.53
CA VAL A 285 28.99 -20.29 5.74
C VAL A 285 28.26 -21.56 5.28
N ASN A 286 27.07 -21.76 5.83
CA ASN A 286 26.05 -22.64 5.29
C ASN A 286 24.85 -21.77 4.85
N HIS A 287 24.46 -21.84 3.57
CA HIS A 287 23.35 -21.03 3.02
C HIS A 287 22.36 -21.87 2.23
N ALA A 288 21.07 -21.65 2.40
CA ALA A 288 20.07 -22.35 1.59
C ALA A 288 18.85 -21.49 1.29
N PHE A 289 18.15 -21.89 0.23
CA PHE A 289 16.78 -21.51 -0.02
C PHE A 289 15.93 -22.78 -0.13
N THR A 290 14.78 -22.79 0.54
CA THR A 290 13.91 -23.96 0.62
C THR A 290 13.09 -24.13 -0.65
N THR A 291 12.77 -25.38 -0.99
CA THR A 291 11.75 -25.68 -2.02
C THR A 291 10.52 -26.30 -1.37
N ARG A 292 9.48 -26.59 -2.17
CA ARG A 292 8.27 -27.31 -1.78
C ARG A 292 8.48 -28.82 -1.64
N VAL A 293 9.64 -29.35 -2.07
CA VAL A 293 9.91 -30.78 -2.24
C VAL A 293 10.39 -31.41 -0.94
N GLY A 294 9.81 -32.56 -0.58
CA GLY A 294 10.24 -33.40 0.55
C GLY A 294 9.60 -33.08 1.90
N GLY A 295 8.55 -32.24 1.93
CA GLY A 295 7.78 -31.97 3.16
C GLY A 295 6.53 -32.85 3.32
N VAL A 296 5.75 -32.59 4.37
CA VAL A 296 4.58 -33.40 4.77
C VAL A 296 3.23 -32.69 4.61
N SER A 297 3.24 -31.39 4.35
CA SER A 297 2.03 -30.58 4.21
C SER A 297 1.25 -30.94 2.93
N GLN A 298 -0.04 -30.58 2.90
CA GLN A 298 -0.96 -30.92 1.80
C GLN A 298 -1.61 -29.68 1.16
N ASN A 299 -2.33 -29.89 0.06
CA ASN A 299 -3.10 -28.85 -0.65
C ASN A 299 -2.25 -27.61 -1.01
N GLU A 300 -2.70 -26.41 -0.68
CA GLU A 300 -1.98 -25.14 -0.93
C GLU A 300 -0.64 -25.03 -0.18
N PHE A 301 -0.45 -25.86 0.85
CA PHE A 301 0.76 -25.93 1.64
C PHE A 301 1.71 -27.02 1.16
N ALA A 302 1.32 -27.81 0.15
CA ALA A 302 2.10 -28.95 -0.28
C ALA A 302 3.49 -28.54 -0.82
N ALA A 303 4.60 -29.17 -0.42
CA ALA A 303 4.73 -30.12 0.69
C ALA A 303 5.57 -29.57 1.85
N MET A 304 6.57 -28.74 1.57
CA MET A 304 7.48 -28.19 2.58
C MET A 304 7.08 -26.78 3.03
N ASN A 305 5.90 -26.63 3.63
CA ASN A 305 5.51 -25.35 4.22
C ASN A 305 6.27 -25.08 5.53
N LEU A 306 6.98 -23.96 5.60
CA LEU A 306 7.69 -23.51 6.80
C LEU A 306 7.01 -22.32 7.50
N GLY A 307 5.84 -21.87 7.02
CA GLY A 307 5.12 -20.75 7.62
C GLY A 307 4.04 -21.19 8.59
N PHE A 308 4.23 -20.90 9.89
CA PHE A 308 3.19 -21.02 10.92
C PHE A 308 2.01 -20.06 10.67
N ALA A 309 0.86 -20.36 11.29
CA ALA A 309 -0.34 -19.52 11.30
C ALA A 309 -0.92 -19.15 9.91
N ARG A 310 -0.71 -20.00 8.90
CA ARG A 310 -1.27 -19.83 7.53
C ARG A 310 -2.44 -20.75 7.18
N GLY A 311 -2.82 -21.65 8.09
CA GLY A 311 -3.92 -22.61 7.91
C GLY A 311 -3.48 -24.07 7.81
N ASP A 312 -2.17 -24.32 7.70
CA ASP A 312 -1.57 -25.64 7.89
C ASP A 312 -1.47 -25.98 9.40
N SER A 313 -1.30 -27.26 9.75
CA SER A 313 -1.13 -27.66 11.15
C SER A 313 0.28 -27.34 11.64
N ASP A 314 0.40 -26.96 12.91
CA ASP A 314 1.70 -26.63 13.51
C ASP A 314 2.63 -27.87 13.54
N GLU A 315 2.08 -29.08 13.63
CA GLU A 315 2.85 -30.33 13.56
C GLU A 315 3.49 -30.53 12.20
N ASN A 316 2.76 -30.26 11.11
CA ASN A 316 3.30 -30.35 9.75
C ASN A 316 4.44 -29.34 9.55
N VAL A 317 4.22 -28.10 9.97
CA VAL A 317 5.22 -27.02 9.84
C VAL A 317 6.46 -27.34 10.67
N ALA A 318 6.30 -27.79 11.92
CA ALA A 318 7.42 -28.21 12.76
C ALA A 318 8.19 -29.40 12.16
N GLN A 319 7.48 -30.38 11.59
CA GLN A 319 8.12 -31.51 10.92
C GLN A 319 8.89 -31.08 9.66
N ASN A 320 8.33 -30.18 8.86
CA ASN A 320 9.01 -29.62 7.69
C ASN A 320 10.31 -28.89 8.08
N TYR A 321 10.31 -28.14 9.18
CA TYR A 321 11.53 -27.53 9.71
C TYR A 321 12.62 -28.57 10.02
N ARG A 322 12.26 -29.66 10.71
CA ARG A 322 13.22 -30.74 11.03
C ARG A 322 13.75 -31.41 9.78
N LEU A 323 12.88 -31.74 8.83
CA LEU A 323 13.26 -32.36 7.55
C LEU A 323 14.21 -31.46 6.75
N PHE A 324 13.87 -30.17 6.61
CA PHE A 324 14.70 -29.24 5.87
C PHE A 324 16.04 -28.99 6.55
N CYS A 325 16.07 -28.78 7.87
CA CYS A 325 17.31 -28.55 8.60
C CYS A 325 18.26 -29.74 8.52
N ALA A 326 17.74 -30.97 8.66
CA ALA A 326 18.54 -32.19 8.52
C ALA A 326 19.15 -32.31 7.11
N ALA A 327 18.36 -32.02 6.06
CA ALA A 327 18.80 -32.12 4.68
C ALA A 327 19.77 -31.00 4.26
N ALA A 328 19.59 -29.79 4.79
CA ALA A 328 20.40 -28.62 4.46
C ALA A 328 21.57 -28.38 5.44
N GLY A 329 21.71 -29.21 6.49
CA GLY A 329 22.81 -29.14 7.45
C GLY A 329 22.71 -27.95 8.43
N PHE A 330 21.50 -27.59 8.83
CA PHE A 330 21.26 -26.60 9.89
C PHE A 330 20.86 -27.29 11.20
N ASP A 331 21.16 -26.67 12.33
CA ASP A 331 20.61 -27.05 13.62
C ASP A 331 19.23 -26.40 13.80
N PRO A 332 18.12 -27.17 13.93
CA PRO A 332 16.79 -26.62 14.16
C PRO A 332 16.70 -25.71 15.39
N GLU A 333 17.53 -25.92 16.41
CA GLU A 333 17.51 -25.12 17.64
C GLU A 333 18.29 -23.80 17.50
N SER A 334 19.10 -23.66 16.45
CA SER A 334 19.88 -22.44 16.16
C SER A 334 19.10 -21.34 15.44
N LEU A 335 17.88 -21.65 14.96
CA LEU A 335 17.14 -20.80 14.04
C LEU A 335 16.61 -19.52 14.72
N VAL A 336 16.70 -18.38 14.02
CA VAL A 336 16.15 -17.08 14.46
C VAL A 336 15.49 -16.38 13.29
N CYS A 337 14.24 -15.93 13.47
CA CYS A 337 13.49 -15.19 12.46
C CYS A 337 12.98 -13.85 13.01
N GLY A 338 13.01 -12.82 12.17
CA GLY A 338 12.45 -11.51 12.47
C GLY A 338 10.92 -11.45 12.33
N ALA A 339 10.33 -10.36 12.82
CA ALA A 339 8.92 -10.03 12.64
C ALA A 339 8.71 -9.20 11.35
N GLN A 340 8.87 -9.85 10.20
CA GLN A 340 8.84 -9.20 8.89
C GLN A 340 7.50 -8.50 8.61
N ASP A 341 7.53 -7.19 8.35
CA ASP A 341 6.36 -6.40 7.98
C ASP A 341 6.60 -5.44 6.80
N HIS A 342 7.69 -5.68 6.06
CA HIS A 342 8.12 -4.95 4.85
C HIS A 342 8.72 -3.57 5.11
N HIS A 343 9.29 -3.36 6.30
CA HIS A 343 10.16 -2.22 6.59
C HIS A 343 11.64 -2.60 6.36
N ILE A 344 12.57 -1.75 6.80
CA ILE A 344 14.02 -1.91 6.63
C ILE A 344 14.76 -2.02 7.97
N ASN A 345 14.05 -2.38 9.04
CA ASN A 345 14.63 -2.51 10.36
C ASN A 345 15.46 -3.78 10.46
N ILE A 346 16.67 -3.66 11.00
CA ILE A 346 17.65 -4.74 11.10
C ILE A 346 18.09 -4.92 12.54
N ARG A 347 18.10 -6.17 13.01
CA ARG A 347 18.50 -6.52 14.38
C ARG A 347 19.74 -7.41 14.39
N ARG A 348 20.70 -7.10 15.25
CA ARG A 348 21.77 -8.04 15.62
C ARG A 348 21.23 -9.09 16.59
N VAL A 349 21.52 -10.36 16.32
CA VAL A 349 21.04 -11.49 17.12
C VAL A 349 22.19 -12.40 17.57
N GLY A 350 22.01 -13.07 18.71
CA GLY A 350 22.96 -14.05 19.26
C GLY A 350 22.22 -15.24 19.87
N ALA A 351 22.96 -16.09 20.60
CA ALA A 351 22.42 -17.30 21.25
C ALA A 351 21.12 -17.09 22.05
N ALA A 352 20.92 -15.93 22.70
CA ALA A 352 19.71 -15.62 23.47
C ALA A 352 18.42 -15.57 22.63
N GLN A 353 18.54 -15.28 21.33
CA GLN A 353 17.41 -15.20 20.40
C GLN A 353 17.11 -16.52 19.68
N ARG A 354 17.87 -17.59 19.93
CA ARG A 354 17.59 -18.91 19.36
C ARG A 354 16.14 -19.32 19.58
N GLY A 355 15.50 -19.79 18.52
CA GLY A 355 14.09 -20.17 18.45
C GLY A 355 13.10 -19.02 18.23
N VAL A 356 13.49 -17.75 18.39
CA VAL A 356 12.56 -16.61 18.22
C VAL A 356 11.99 -16.57 16.81
N GLY A 357 10.67 -16.42 16.71
CA GLY A 357 9.93 -16.34 15.45
C GLY A 357 9.65 -17.70 14.79
N ILE A 358 10.05 -18.80 15.42
CA ILE A 358 9.87 -20.18 14.93
C ILE A 358 9.32 -21.06 16.06
N TRP A 359 10.15 -21.36 17.07
CA TRP A 359 9.77 -22.18 18.24
C TRP A 359 9.27 -21.34 19.42
N ARG A 360 9.71 -20.10 19.47
CA ARG A 360 9.35 -19.09 20.47
C ARG A 360 8.64 -17.96 19.76
N GLU A 361 7.76 -17.29 20.49
CA GLU A 361 7.07 -16.09 20.01
C GLU A 361 8.08 -15.01 19.60
N LYS A 362 7.62 -14.11 18.72
CA LYS A 362 8.38 -12.92 18.33
C LYS A 362 8.51 -12.01 19.55
N ASP A 363 9.72 -11.57 19.84
CA ASP A 363 10.05 -10.70 20.98
C ASP A 363 10.17 -9.22 20.57
N MET A 364 10.07 -8.92 19.28
CA MET A 364 10.06 -7.58 18.70
C MET A 364 9.16 -7.54 17.46
N ASP A 365 8.57 -6.38 17.21
CA ASP A 365 7.83 -6.09 15.97
C ASP A 365 8.73 -5.48 14.90
N SER A 366 8.31 -5.59 13.64
CA SER A 366 8.92 -4.91 12.49
C SER A 366 10.43 -5.11 12.39
N ILE A 367 10.86 -6.36 12.20
CA ILE A 367 12.26 -6.71 11.92
C ILE A 367 12.30 -7.51 10.62
N ASP A 368 12.80 -6.87 9.56
CA ASP A 368 12.90 -7.45 8.21
C ASP A 368 14.32 -7.93 7.89
N GLY A 369 15.33 -7.58 8.69
CA GLY A 369 16.69 -8.08 8.54
C GLY A 369 17.32 -8.50 9.85
N LEU A 370 18.22 -9.48 9.77
CA LEU A 370 19.00 -9.96 10.89
C LEU A 370 20.49 -9.98 10.53
N CYS A 371 21.35 -9.77 11.51
CA CYS A 371 22.79 -9.97 11.34
C CYS A 371 23.43 -10.59 12.59
N THR A 372 24.53 -11.31 12.42
CA THR A 372 25.25 -11.94 13.54
C THR A 372 26.69 -12.29 13.17
N ASN A 373 27.53 -12.44 14.20
CA ASN A 373 28.84 -13.08 14.13
C ASN A 373 28.93 -14.31 15.05
N ASP A 374 27.79 -14.80 15.56
CA ASP A 374 27.69 -16.00 16.41
C ASP A 374 27.49 -17.25 15.53
N PRO A 375 28.44 -18.21 15.52
CA PRO A 375 28.33 -19.40 14.69
C PRO A 375 27.26 -20.39 15.14
N GLY A 376 26.71 -20.23 16.34
CA GLY A 376 25.57 -21.04 16.79
C GLY A 376 24.21 -20.41 16.45
N VAL A 377 24.15 -19.38 15.61
CA VAL A 377 22.88 -18.77 15.17
C VAL A 377 22.69 -18.95 13.67
N THR A 378 21.52 -19.46 13.29
CA THR A 378 21.07 -19.53 11.89
C THR A 378 20.01 -18.45 11.66
N LEU A 379 20.30 -17.52 10.76
CA LEU A 379 19.35 -16.49 10.34
C LEU A 379 18.32 -17.09 9.40
N VAL A 380 17.03 -16.78 9.62
CA VAL A 380 15.91 -17.24 8.80
C VAL A 380 15.08 -16.05 8.35
N ILE A 381 14.75 -16.02 7.05
CA ILE A 381 13.83 -15.04 6.45
C ILE A 381 12.75 -15.77 5.66
N TYR A 382 11.48 -15.50 5.98
CA TYR A 382 10.35 -16.01 5.22
C TYR A 382 10.18 -15.24 3.91
N CYS A 383 9.87 -15.96 2.83
CA CYS A 383 9.61 -15.32 1.55
C CYS A 383 8.67 -16.18 0.67
N ALA A 384 7.86 -15.50 -0.12
CA ALA A 384 7.24 -16.04 -1.32
C ALA A 384 6.97 -14.85 -2.23
N ASP A 385 7.85 -14.68 -3.21
CA ASP A 385 8.00 -13.54 -4.13
C ASP A 385 8.84 -12.36 -3.64
N CYS A 386 8.94 -12.07 -2.34
CA CYS A 386 9.84 -11.02 -1.84
C CYS A 386 11.30 -11.48 -1.88
N VAL A 387 12.24 -10.55 -2.05
CA VAL A 387 13.66 -10.83 -2.29
C VAL A 387 14.38 -11.14 -0.97
N PRO A 388 14.95 -12.35 -0.77
CA PRO A 388 15.91 -12.57 0.30
C PRO A 388 17.31 -12.11 -0.13
N LEU A 389 17.97 -11.33 0.70
CA LEU A 389 19.31 -10.80 0.47
C LEU A 389 20.28 -11.39 1.50
N TYR A 390 21.32 -12.06 1.02
CA TYR A 390 22.33 -12.74 1.84
C TYR A 390 23.62 -11.93 1.81
N PHE A 391 24.25 -11.73 2.96
CA PHE A 391 25.48 -10.96 3.10
C PHE A 391 26.48 -11.76 3.93
N VAL A 392 27.73 -11.81 3.48
CA VAL A 392 28.82 -12.53 4.14
C VAL A 392 30.05 -11.65 4.21
N ASP A 393 30.52 -11.43 5.43
CA ASP A 393 31.82 -10.87 5.74
C ASP A 393 32.75 -12.00 6.19
N ARG A 394 33.75 -12.30 5.37
CA ARG A 394 34.71 -13.38 5.63
C ARG A 394 35.75 -12.99 6.68
N GLU A 395 36.10 -11.71 6.78
CA GLU A 395 37.17 -11.21 7.64
C GLU A 395 36.68 -11.16 9.10
N HIS A 396 35.52 -10.57 9.32
CA HIS A 396 34.94 -10.45 10.66
C HIS A 396 34.09 -11.66 11.06
N ARG A 397 33.96 -12.66 10.16
CA ARG A 397 33.07 -13.82 10.31
C ARG A 397 31.67 -13.37 10.72
N ALA A 398 31.08 -12.47 9.94
CA ALA A 398 29.75 -11.94 10.17
C ALA A 398 28.86 -12.21 8.97
N ILE A 399 27.56 -12.37 9.23
CA ILE A 399 26.55 -12.61 8.22
C ILE A 399 25.34 -11.70 8.42
N GLY A 400 24.68 -11.38 7.32
CA GLY A 400 23.42 -10.66 7.29
C GLY A 400 22.41 -11.39 6.40
N LEU A 401 21.15 -11.40 6.81
CA LEU A 401 20.05 -11.92 6.00
C LEU A 401 18.86 -10.98 6.09
N ALA A 402 18.39 -10.48 4.94
CA ALA A 402 17.34 -9.47 4.86
C ALA A 402 16.18 -9.88 3.95
N HIS A 403 14.98 -9.46 4.32
CA HIS A 403 13.77 -9.51 3.51
C HIS A 403 13.53 -8.17 2.82
N ALA A 404 13.55 -8.18 1.50
CA ALA A 404 13.23 -7.02 0.68
C ALA A 404 12.01 -7.32 -0.20
N GLY A 405 10.81 -7.10 0.35
CA GLY A 405 9.62 -6.92 -0.49
C GLY A 405 9.72 -5.64 -1.31
N TRP A 406 8.69 -5.31 -2.11
CA TRP A 406 8.77 -4.10 -2.95
C TRP A 406 8.95 -2.81 -2.14
N ARG A 407 8.32 -2.71 -0.96
CA ARG A 407 8.49 -1.57 -0.03
C ARG A 407 9.90 -1.48 0.52
N GLY A 408 10.41 -2.59 1.07
CA GLY A 408 11.79 -2.66 1.59
C GLY A 408 12.83 -2.43 0.50
N THR A 409 12.59 -2.91 -0.72
CA THR A 409 13.46 -2.65 -1.88
C THR A 409 13.46 -1.17 -2.22
N ALA A 410 12.28 -0.54 -2.40
CA ALA A 410 12.19 0.89 -2.72
C ALA A 410 12.78 1.79 -1.60
N ALA A 411 12.73 1.32 -0.35
CA ALA A 411 13.32 1.98 0.81
C ALA A 411 14.82 1.69 1.02
N GLY A 412 15.46 0.91 0.15
CA GLY A 412 16.91 0.67 0.22
C GLY A 412 17.36 -0.38 1.25
N MET A 413 16.58 -1.43 1.51
CA MET A 413 16.94 -2.51 2.46
C MET A 413 18.34 -3.09 2.22
N ALA A 414 18.75 -3.25 0.95
CA ALA A 414 20.08 -3.76 0.61
C ALA A 414 21.20 -2.85 1.12
N GLN A 415 21.07 -1.54 0.91
CA GLN A 415 21.99 -0.54 1.43
C GLN A 415 21.96 -0.50 2.97
N ALA A 416 20.78 -0.52 3.57
CA ALA A 416 20.62 -0.52 5.02
C ALA A 416 21.34 -1.70 5.70
N MET A 417 21.37 -2.88 5.07
CA MET A 417 22.10 -4.03 5.60
C MET A 417 23.62 -3.86 5.48
N VAL A 418 24.13 -3.32 4.37
CA VAL A 418 25.56 -3.00 4.23
C VAL A 418 26.00 -2.04 5.33
N GLU A 419 25.24 -0.96 5.53
CA GLU A 419 25.50 0.04 6.58
C GLU A 419 25.42 -0.58 7.98
N ARG A 420 24.44 -1.44 8.24
CA ARG A 420 24.31 -2.13 9.53
C ARG A 420 25.48 -3.07 9.80
N MET A 421 25.93 -3.85 8.81
CA MET A 421 27.07 -4.74 8.99
C MET A 421 28.37 -3.94 9.25
N ALA A 422 28.56 -2.81 8.56
CA ALA A 422 29.66 -1.90 8.84
C ALA A 422 29.60 -1.37 10.30
N GLN A 423 28.42 -0.96 10.77
CA GLN A 423 28.23 -0.45 12.13
C GLN A 423 28.46 -1.52 13.21
N GLU A 424 27.98 -2.75 13.01
CA GLU A 424 27.99 -3.80 14.04
C GLU A 424 29.31 -4.59 14.11
N PHE A 425 30.01 -4.71 12.98
CA PHE A 425 31.16 -5.60 12.85
C PHE A 425 32.40 -4.93 12.23
N GLY A 426 32.29 -3.70 11.72
CA GLY A 426 33.39 -3.08 10.97
C GLY A 426 33.52 -3.60 9.53
N SER A 427 32.48 -4.25 9.01
CA SER A 427 32.46 -4.79 7.65
C SER A 427 32.74 -3.71 6.61
N ARG A 428 33.63 -4.02 5.66
CA ARG A 428 33.93 -3.14 4.53
C ARG A 428 33.06 -3.53 3.33
N PRO A 429 32.25 -2.63 2.75
CA PRO A 429 31.34 -2.94 1.66
C PRO A 429 32.02 -3.66 0.48
N GLU A 430 33.22 -3.26 0.12
CA GLU A 430 33.99 -3.82 -0.98
C GLU A 430 34.43 -5.28 -0.74
N GLU A 431 34.46 -5.74 0.51
CA GLU A 431 34.81 -7.11 0.88
C GLU A 431 33.61 -8.01 1.15
N LEU A 432 32.40 -7.44 1.20
CA LEU A 432 31.17 -8.22 1.38
C LEU A 432 30.91 -9.08 0.13
N LEU A 433 30.60 -10.36 0.37
CA LEU A 433 29.97 -11.22 -0.63
C LEU A 433 28.46 -11.14 -0.44
N VAL A 434 27.72 -10.82 -1.50
CA VAL A 434 26.28 -10.61 -1.44
C VAL A 434 25.57 -11.50 -2.46
N ALA A 435 24.45 -12.10 -2.07
CA ALA A 435 23.60 -12.84 -2.99
C ALA A 435 22.14 -12.42 -2.89
N ILE A 436 21.50 -12.28 -4.06
CA ILE A 436 20.09 -11.97 -4.24
C ILE A 436 19.37 -13.28 -4.57
N GLY A 437 18.55 -13.78 -3.64
CA GLY A 437 17.95 -15.11 -3.75
C GLY A 437 16.64 -15.18 -4.54
N PRO A 438 16.05 -16.39 -4.62
CA PRO A 438 14.81 -16.64 -5.36
C PRO A 438 13.65 -15.73 -4.91
N SER A 439 13.01 -15.09 -5.87
CA SER A 439 11.89 -14.17 -5.65
C SER A 439 11.12 -13.96 -6.96
N ILE A 440 10.11 -13.08 -6.99
CA ILE A 440 9.42 -12.82 -8.26
C ILE A 440 10.32 -12.01 -9.20
N GLY A 441 10.52 -12.51 -10.42
CA GLY A 441 11.36 -11.86 -11.43
C GLY A 441 10.62 -10.76 -12.21
N LYS A 442 11.37 -9.90 -12.89
CA LYS A 442 10.87 -8.75 -13.68
C LYS A 442 9.71 -9.12 -14.60
N GLY A 443 9.85 -10.21 -15.38
CA GLY A 443 8.82 -10.67 -16.33
C GLY A 443 7.49 -11.07 -15.69
N CYS A 444 7.45 -11.30 -14.37
CA CYS A 444 6.25 -11.68 -13.63
C CYS A 444 5.77 -10.61 -12.65
N PHE A 445 6.64 -9.67 -12.22
CA PHE A 445 6.29 -8.65 -11.25
C PHE A 445 5.65 -7.42 -11.89
N GLU A 446 4.39 -7.61 -12.30
CA GLU A 446 3.54 -6.53 -12.79
C GLU A 446 2.97 -5.72 -11.61
N VAL A 447 3.02 -4.39 -11.72
CA VAL A 447 2.53 -3.44 -10.72
C VAL A 447 1.72 -2.30 -11.36
N ASP A 448 0.89 -1.66 -10.53
CA ASP A 448 0.15 -0.45 -10.90
C ASP A 448 1.04 0.80 -10.77
N GLU A 449 0.62 1.90 -11.40
CA GLU A 449 1.31 3.19 -11.39
C GLU A 449 1.76 3.68 -10.00
N PRO A 450 0.96 3.59 -8.91
CA PRO A 450 1.42 4.07 -7.60
C PRO A 450 2.64 3.31 -7.07
N VAL A 451 2.77 2.02 -7.39
CA VAL A 451 3.94 1.24 -6.97
C VAL A 451 5.12 1.58 -7.88
N ALA A 452 4.90 1.67 -9.20
CA ALA A 452 5.95 2.04 -10.14
C ALA A 452 6.54 3.42 -9.83
N ALA A 453 5.70 4.38 -9.45
CA ALA A 453 6.10 5.73 -9.09
C ALA A 453 7.09 5.79 -7.91
N GLU A 454 6.98 4.87 -6.94
CA GLU A 454 7.96 4.78 -5.85
C GLU A 454 9.35 4.40 -6.35
N PHE A 455 9.44 3.51 -7.34
CA PHE A 455 10.70 3.12 -7.97
C PHE A 455 11.23 4.17 -8.94
N GLN A 456 10.35 4.87 -9.66
CA GLN A 456 10.72 5.95 -10.59
C GLN A 456 11.33 7.17 -9.91
N ARG A 457 11.18 7.31 -8.59
CA ARG A 457 11.84 8.36 -7.79
C ARG A 457 13.30 8.02 -7.47
N LEU A 458 13.72 6.77 -7.67
CA LEU A 458 15.08 6.33 -7.37
C LEU A 458 16.04 6.70 -8.51
N PRO A 459 17.34 6.88 -8.22
CA PRO A 459 18.36 7.03 -9.26
C PRO A 459 18.39 5.82 -10.20
N GLN A 460 18.60 6.08 -11.50
CA GLN A 460 18.73 5.04 -12.54
C GLN A 460 17.53 4.09 -12.61
N TRP A 461 16.33 4.60 -12.29
CA TRP A 461 15.10 3.81 -12.29
C TRP A 461 14.83 3.11 -13.61
N GLU A 462 15.31 3.66 -14.72
CA GLU A 462 15.20 3.13 -16.07
C GLU A 462 15.84 1.72 -16.21
N LEU A 463 16.78 1.36 -15.32
CA LEU A 463 17.40 0.04 -15.29
C LEU A 463 16.46 -1.05 -14.74
N PHE A 464 15.49 -0.67 -13.90
CA PHE A 464 14.65 -1.62 -13.17
C PHE A 464 13.14 -1.34 -13.23
N VAL A 465 12.68 -0.35 -13.98
CA VAL A 465 11.25 -0.17 -14.28
C VAL A 465 11.04 -0.14 -15.78
N GLU A 466 10.07 -0.93 -16.26
CA GLU A 466 9.67 -0.97 -17.65
C GLU A 466 8.16 -0.71 -17.77
N GLY A 467 7.76 0.05 -18.79
CA GLY A 467 6.36 0.33 -19.11
C GLY A 467 6.01 1.83 -19.12
N PRO A 468 4.71 2.16 -19.23
CA PRO A 468 3.59 1.23 -19.10
C PRO A 468 3.35 0.37 -20.36
N GLN A 469 3.01 -0.90 -20.16
CA GLN A 469 2.41 -1.78 -21.17
C GLN A 469 0.98 -2.11 -20.73
N ARG A 470 -0.04 -1.73 -21.51
CA ARG A 470 -1.46 -1.92 -21.16
C ARG A 470 -1.80 -1.40 -19.75
N GLU A 471 -1.33 -0.19 -19.42
CA GLU A 471 -1.53 0.48 -18.11
C GLU A 471 -0.80 -0.18 -16.92
N LYS A 472 0.16 -1.07 -17.19
CA LYS A 472 0.92 -1.80 -16.17
C LYS A 472 2.42 -1.60 -16.31
N TYR A 473 3.13 -1.65 -15.20
CA TYR A 473 4.58 -1.56 -15.15
C TYR A 473 5.19 -2.88 -14.70
N HIS A 474 6.40 -3.16 -15.14
CA HIS A 474 7.22 -4.25 -14.64
C HIS A 474 8.37 -3.69 -13.83
N VAL A 475 8.55 -4.17 -12.60
CA VAL A 475 9.65 -3.75 -11.74
C VAL A 475 10.62 -4.92 -11.53
N ASP A 476 11.90 -4.68 -11.78
CA ASP A 476 12.97 -5.61 -11.50
C ASP A 476 13.51 -5.38 -10.08
N LEU A 477 12.98 -6.15 -9.13
CA LEU A 477 13.43 -6.07 -7.74
C LEU A 477 14.88 -6.54 -7.58
N TRP A 478 15.38 -7.43 -8.46
CA TRP A 478 16.76 -7.90 -8.40
C TRP A 478 17.71 -6.78 -8.80
N GLU A 479 17.44 -6.13 -9.92
CA GLU A 479 18.29 -5.04 -10.40
C GLU A 479 18.23 -3.81 -9.49
N CYS A 480 17.05 -3.46 -8.96
CA CYS A 480 16.93 -2.37 -8.00
C CYS A 480 17.78 -2.62 -6.74
N ASN A 481 17.71 -3.82 -6.14
CA ASN A 481 18.58 -4.17 -5.00
C ASN A 481 20.07 -4.19 -5.41
N ARG A 482 20.41 -4.66 -6.62
CA ARG A 482 21.79 -4.63 -7.13
C ARG A 482 22.32 -3.20 -7.23
N GLN A 483 21.52 -2.25 -7.70
CA GLN A 483 21.91 -0.85 -7.77
C GLN A 483 22.15 -0.23 -6.39
N PHE A 484 21.31 -0.57 -5.39
CA PHE A 484 21.57 -0.18 -3.99
C PHE A 484 22.89 -0.76 -3.45
N LEU A 485 23.21 -2.02 -3.76
CA LEU A 485 24.46 -2.65 -3.33
C LEU A 485 25.70 -1.98 -3.97
N LEU A 486 25.64 -1.69 -5.27
CA LEU A 486 26.71 -0.99 -5.98
C LEU A 486 26.92 0.42 -5.42
N ALA A 487 25.83 1.15 -5.18
CA ALA A 487 25.88 2.48 -4.59
C ALA A 487 26.43 2.47 -3.15
N ALA A 488 26.19 1.39 -2.39
CA ALA A 488 26.73 1.18 -1.05
C ALA A 488 28.22 0.74 -1.04
N GLY A 489 28.85 0.54 -2.20
CA GLY A 489 30.27 0.21 -2.34
C GLY A 489 30.57 -1.29 -2.46
N VAL A 490 29.56 -2.16 -2.58
CA VAL A 490 29.79 -3.59 -2.84
C VAL A 490 30.30 -3.78 -4.26
N ARG A 491 31.39 -4.55 -4.42
CA ARG A 491 31.99 -4.81 -5.74
C ARG A 491 31.05 -5.63 -6.62
N ALA A 492 30.98 -5.29 -7.90
CA ALA A 492 30.05 -5.93 -8.85
C ALA A 492 30.28 -7.44 -8.94
N GLU A 493 31.54 -7.89 -8.91
CA GLU A 493 31.94 -9.30 -8.92
C GLU A 493 31.59 -10.05 -7.64
N HIS A 494 31.25 -9.35 -6.56
CA HIS A 494 30.82 -9.94 -5.29
C HIS A 494 29.29 -10.06 -5.17
N ILE A 495 28.53 -9.55 -6.15
CA ILE A 495 27.07 -9.61 -6.16
C ILE A 495 26.62 -10.76 -7.06
N THR A 496 26.05 -11.80 -6.45
CA THR A 496 25.45 -12.93 -7.17
C THR A 496 23.93 -12.78 -7.22
N VAL A 497 23.31 -12.95 -8.39
CA VAL A 497 21.84 -13.00 -8.52
C VAL A 497 21.40 -14.41 -8.85
N GLY A 498 20.55 -15.01 -8.03
CA GLY A 498 20.11 -16.41 -8.18
C GLY A 498 19.30 -16.67 -9.45
N GLN A 499 18.60 -15.66 -9.98
CA GLN A 499 17.78 -15.75 -11.21
C GLN A 499 16.71 -16.86 -11.21
N VAL A 500 16.15 -17.17 -10.03
CA VAL A 500 15.05 -18.13 -9.89
C VAL A 500 13.76 -17.36 -9.62
N CYS A 501 12.87 -17.31 -10.62
CA CYS A 501 11.57 -16.65 -10.48
C CYS A 501 10.57 -17.54 -9.73
N THR A 502 10.14 -17.15 -8.54
CA THR A 502 9.18 -17.94 -7.73
C THR A 502 7.84 -18.17 -8.43
N MET A 503 7.40 -17.25 -9.28
CA MET A 503 6.15 -17.38 -10.03
C MET A 503 6.27 -18.33 -11.22
N CYS A 504 7.43 -18.38 -11.89
CA CYS A 504 7.70 -19.33 -12.97
C CYS A 504 7.90 -20.74 -12.41
N GLU A 505 8.69 -20.86 -11.34
CA GLU A 505 9.03 -22.11 -10.66
C GLU A 505 8.04 -22.44 -9.54
N SER A 506 6.75 -22.07 -9.70
CA SER A 506 5.75 -22.18 -8.63
C SER A 506 5.40 -23.64 -8.25
N ASP A 507 5.76 -24.58 -9.13
CA ASP A 507 5.72 -26.02 -8.92
C ASP A 507 6.91 -26.54 -8.08
N LEU A 508 7.98 -25.74 -7.90
CA LEU A 508 9.13 -26.05 -7.06
C LEU A 508 9.20 -25.20 -5.79
N VAL A 509 8.88 -23.91 -5.86
CA VAL A 509 8.93 -22.95 -4.74
C VAL A 509 7.58 -22.25 -4.58
N PHE A 510 7.20 -21.83 -3.36
CA PHE A 510 5.93 -21.12 -3.18
C PHE A 510 5.97 -19.72 -3.80
N SER A 511 4.87 -19.30 -4.45
CA SER A 511 4.66 -17.93 -4.94
C SER A 511 3.32 -17.37 -4.47
N HIS A 512 3.37 -16.20 -3.81
CA HIS A 512 2.17 -15.52 -3.34
C HIS A 512 1.33 -14.98 -4.51
N ARG A 513 1.97 -14.47 -5.56
CA ARG A 513 1.36 -13.89 -6.76
C ARG A 513 0.64 -14.97 -7.56
N LYS A 514 1.31 -16.10 -7.80
CA LYS A 514 0.75 -17.24 -8.56
C LYS A 514 -0.51 -17.78 -7.88
N THR A 515 -0.43 -18.05 -6.58
CA THR A 515 -1.53 -18.67 -5.83
C THR A 515 -2.47 -17.65 -5.17
N ARG A 516 -2.27 -16.36 -5.43
CA ARG A 516 -3.08 -15.25 -4.88
C ARG A 516 -3.19 -15.28 -3.35
N GLY A 517 -2.09 -15.67 -2.71
CA GLY A 517 -1.93 -15.75 -1.27
C GLY A 517 -2.33 -17.06 -0.61
N GLN A 518 -2.84 -18.05 -1.36
CA GLN A 518 -3.11 -19.39 -0.86
C GLN A 518 -1.85 -20.25 -1.02
N ARG A 519 -0.93 -20.17 -0.07
CA ARG A 519 0.39 -20.82 -0.15
C ARG A 519 1.02 -21.06 1.22
N GLY A 520 1.91 -22.06 1.28
CA GLY A 520 2.92 -22.20 2.35
C GLY A 520 4.07 -21.20 2.23
N SER A 521 5.06 -21.21 3.11
CA SER A 521 6.21 -20.28 3.03
C SER A 521 7.50 -20.98 2.67
N ASN A 522 8.28 -20.35 1.77
CA ASN A 522 9.70 -20.64 1.66
C ASN A 522 10.45 -19.90 2.77
N CYS A 523 11.66 -20.36 3.05
CA CYS A 523 12.66 -19.66 3.85
C CYS A 523 14.00 -19.57 3.11
N ALA A 524 14.66 -18.43 3.32
CA ALA A 524 16.10 -18.30 3.17
C ALA A 524 16.75 -18.60 4.53
N MET A 525 17.86 -19.34 4.54
CA MET A 525 18.64 -19.63 5.74
C MET A 525 20.13 -19.34 5.52
N LEU A 526 20.78 -18.75 6.51
CA LEU A 526 22.21 -18.44 6.50
C LEU A 526 22.81 -18.61 7.90
N ALA A 527 23.89 -19.37 8.00
CA ALA A 527 24.65 -19.60 9.23
C ALA A 527 26.14 -19.54 8.94
N LEU A 528 26.94 -19.16 9.93
CA LEU A 528 28.39 -19.36 9.87
C LEU A 528 28.69 -20.85 10.14
N ARG A 529 29.72 -21.39 9.49
CA ARG A 529 30.23 -22.70 9.89
C ARG A 529 31.08 -22.57 11.16
N PRO A 530 31.09 -23.57 12.06
CA PRO A 530 31.94 -23.58 13.25
C PRO A 530 33.42 -23.33 12.95
#